data_AF-A0A0C2G8Z1-F1
#
_entry.id   AF-A0A0C2G8Z1-F1
#
_cell.length_a   1.000
_cell.length_b   1.000
_cell.length_c   1.000
_cell.angle_alpha   90.00
_cell.angle_beta   90.00
_cell.angle_gamma   90.00
#
_symmetry.space_group_name_H-M   'P 1'
#
loop_
_entity.id
_entity.type
_entity.pdbx_description
1 polymer ?
#
loop_
_entity_poly.entity_id
_entity_poly.type
_entity_poly.pdbx_seq_one_letter_code
_entity_poly.pdbx_strand_id
1 'polypeptide(L)' 'MHARGLNFGIYEDYGTATCAGYPGSKDHLKVDADTFAEWEVDYLKLDGCNVELDLMPKGDFP' A
#
# COMPACT_ATOMS: atom_id res chain seq x y z
N MET A 1 18.95 6.17 -3.97
CA MET A 1 18.07 7.15 -4.64
C MET A 1 18.14 8.50 -3.94
N HIS A 2 17.93 8.56 -2.62
CA HIS A 2 17.94 9.81 -1.85
C HIS A 2 19.24 10.61 -1.94
N ALA A 3 20.40 9.94 -2.05
CA ALA A 3 21.69 10.60 -2.30
C ALA A 3 21.74 11.41 -3.63
N ARG A 4 20.76 11.23 -4.52
CA ARG A 4 20.57 12.00 -5.76
C ARG A 4 19.44 13.03 -5.68
N GLY A 5 18.87 13.26 -4.49
CA GLY A 5 17.75 14.18 -4.28
C GLY A 5 16.40 13.69 -4.81
N LEU A 6 16.21 12.37 -4.95
CA LEU A 6 14.98 11.75 -5.43
C LEU A 6 14.25 11.03 -4.30
N ASN A 7 12.91 10.99 -4.39
CA ASN A 7 12.04 10.27 -3.46
C ASN A 7 11.88 8.80 -3.88
N PHE A 8 11.67 7.91 -2.91
CA PHE A 8 11.43 6.49 -3.09
C PHE A 8 9.94 6.17 -2.95
N GLY A 9 9.32 5.67 -4.02
CA GLY A 9 7.95 5.16 -3.99
C GLY A 9 7.93 3.62 -4.00
N ILE A 10 7.00 3.03 -3.24
CA ILE A 10 6.68 1.61 -3.27
C ILE A 10 5.19 1.39 -3.57
N TYR A 11 4.85 0.15 -3.90
CA TYR A 11 3.50 -0.30 -4.20
C TYR A 11 3.12 -1.40 -3.22
N GLU A 12 1.87 -1.36 -2.76
CA GLU A 12 1.26 -2.48 -2.05
C GLU A 12 -0.26 -2.51 -2.31
N ASP A 13 -0.95 -3.53 -1.81
CA ASP A 13 -2.41 -3.68 -1.94
C ASP A 13 -3.08 -3.79 -0.56
N TYR A 14 -4.24 -3.14 -0.38
CA TYR A 14 -5.02 -3.22 0.85
C TYR A 14 -5.67 -4.61 1.05
N GLY A 15 -5.88 -5.37 -0.03
CA GLY A 15 -6.45 -6.71 -0.03
C GLY A 15 -5.48 -7.82 0.36
N THR A 16 -5.88 -9.07 0.13
CA THR A 16 -5.07 -10.26 0.48
C THR A 16 -3.91 -10.52 -0.48
N ALA A 17 -3.99 -9.96 -1.69
CA ALA A 17 -2.98 -10.08 -2.71
C ALA A 17 -3.01 -8.84 -3.61
N THR A 18 -1.85 -8.43 -4.11
CA THR A 18 -1.78 -7.39 -5.14
C THR A 18 -2.49 -7.81 -6.42
N CYS A 19 -2.80 -6.83 -7.28
CA CYS A 19 -3.40 -7.11 -8.59
C CYS A 19 -2.56 -8.07 -9.46
N ALA A 20 -1.25 -8.18 -9.22
CA ALA A 20 -0.37 -9.11 -9.92
C ALA A 20 -0.16 -10.46 -9.19
N GLY A 21 -0.83 -10.68 -8.05
CA GLY A 21 -0.79 -11.95 -7.31
C GLY A 21 0.34 -12.10 -6.29
N TYR A 22 0.99 -11.00 -5.91
CA TYR A 22 1.93 -10.98 -4.77
C TYR A 22 1.17 -10.79 -3.44
N PRO A 23 1.77 -11.07 -2.27
CA PRO A 23 1.11 -10.84 -0.97
C PRO A 23 0.61 -9.40 -0.84
N GLY A 24 -0.59 -9.21 -0.29
CA GLY A 24 -1.13 -7.89 0.05
C GLY A 24 -1.15 -7.66 1.57
N SER A 25 -1.50 -6.45 1.99
CA SER A 25 -1.39 -5.98 3.37
C SER A 25 -2.58 -6.29 4.28
N LYS A 26 -3.62 -7.01 3.83
CA LYS A 26 -4.75 -7.36 4.71
C LYS A 26 -4.24 -8.05 5.98
N ASP A 27 -4.72 -7.58 7.12
CA ASP A 27 -4.31 -8.01 8.48
C ASP A 27 -2.84 -7.71 8.87
N HIS A 28 -2.05 -7.08 7.99
CA HIS A 28 -0.63 -6.76 8.19
C HIS A 28 -0.29 -5.27 8.05
N LEU A 29 -1.28 -4.41 7.80
CA LEU A 29 -1.11 -2.96 7.55
C LEU A 29 -0.13 -2.24 8.49
N LYS A 30 -0.15 -2.54 9.80
CA LYS A 30 0.75 -1.87 10.75
C LYS A 30 2.20 -2.29 10.55
N VAL A 31 2.44 -3.59 10.37
CA VAL A 31 3.79 -4.13 10.15
C VAL A 31 4.34 -3.64 8.83
N ASP A 32 3.53 -3.64 7.78
CA ASP A 32 3.94 -3.17 6.46
C ASP A 32 4.24 -1.67 6.47
N ALA A 33 3.38 -0.86 7.11
CA ALA A 33 3.63 0.58 7.26
C ALA A 33 4.91 0.88 8.06
N ASP A 34 5.17 0.15 9.14
CA ASP A 34 6.42 0.28 9.91
C ASP A 34 7.64 -0.11 9.07
N THR A 35 7.52 -1.18 8.30
CA THR A 35 8.56 -1.67 7.40
C THR A 35 8.87 -0.64 6.32
N PHE A 36 7.85 -0.03 5.70
CA PHE A 36 8.05 1.00 4.68
C PHE A 36 8.73 2.25 5.26
N ALA A 37 8.36 2.64 6.49
CA ALA A 37 9.01 3.74 7.19
C ALA A 37 10.47 3.43 7.52
N GLU A 38 10.78 2.21 7.98
CA GLU A 38 12.15 1.76 8.25
C GLU A 38 13.02 1.75 6.99
N TRP A 39 12.43 1.44 5.82
CA TRP A 39 13.10 1.49 4.52
C TRP A 39 13.22 2.89 3.91
N GLU A 40 12.78 3.93 4.63
CA GLU A 40 12.78 5.32 4.17
C GLU A 40 11.95 5.53 2.88
N VAL A 41 10.79 4.86 2.76
CA VAL A 41 9.83 5.08 1.67
C VAL A 41 9.14 6.42 1.85
N ASP A 42 9.06 7.21 0.76
CA ASP A 42 8.43 8.53 0.74
C ASP A 42 7.00 8.52 0.21
N TYR A 43 6.63 7.49 -0.56
CA TYR A 43 5.32 7.38 -1.19
C TYR A 43 4.86 5.93 -1.28
N LEU A 44 3.61 5.67 -0.87
CA LEU A 44 2.96 4.37 -1.03
C LEU A 44 1.81 4.50 -2.02
N LYS A 45 1.89 3.79 -3.14
CA LYS A 45 0.71 3.49 -3.97
C LYS A 45 0.02 2.28 -3.35
N LEU A 46 -1.14 2.49 -2.72
CA LEU A 46 -1.95 1.44 -2.13
C LEU A 46 -3.14 1.09 -3.03
N ASP A 47 -3.14 -0.10 -3.60
CA ASP A 47 -4.18 -0.61 -4.49
C ASP A 47 -5.32 -1.30 -3.72
N GLY A 48 -6.33 -1.75 -4.45
CA GLY A 48 -7.53 -2.37 -3.88
C GLY A 48 -7.99 -3.66 -4.54
N CYS A 49 -7.09 -4.44 -5.16
CA CYS A 49 -7.45 -5.74 -5.68
C CYS A 49 -7.66 -6.73 -4.52
N ASN A 50 -8.50 -7.76 -4.71
CA ASN A 50 -8.69 -8.82 -3.72
C ASN A 50 -9.11 -8.32 -2.31
N VAL A 51 -9.77 -7.15 -2.25
CA VAL A 51 -10.37 -6.57 -1.05
C VAL A 51 -11.84 -6.98 -0.93
N GLU A 52 -12.34 -7.08 0.31
CA GLU A 52 -13.78 -7.12 0.55
C GLU A 52 -14.37 -5.73 0.35
N LEU A 53 -15.30 -5.59 -0.60
CA LEU A 53 -15.86 -4.28 -0.99
C LEU A 53 -16.56 -3.55 0.16
N ASP A 54 -17.07 -4.27 1.16
CA ASP A 54 -17.70 -3.68 2.34
C ASP A 54 -16.71 -2.94 3.25
N LEU A 55 -15.40 -3.22 3.11
CA LEU A 55 -14.34 -2.50 3.81
C LEU A 55 -13.93 -1.20 3.10
N MET A 56 -14.33 -1.03 1.84
CA MET A 56 -14.03 0.18 1.07
C MET A 56 -15.20 1.15 1.15
N PRO A 57 -15.00 2.36 1.71
CA PRO A 57 -16.04 3.37 1.66
C PRO A 57 -16.38 3.66 0.20
N LYS A 58 -17.67 3.71 -0.12
CA LYS A 58 -18.10 4.20 -1.43
C LYS A 58 -17.60 5.63 -1.59
N GLY A 59 -17.06 5.92 -2.76
CA GLY A 59 -16.61 7.26 -3.16
C GLY A 59 -17.77 8.21 -3.40
N ASP A 60 -18.71 8.29 -2.45
CA ASP A 60 -19.84 9.20 -2.44
C ASP A 60 -19.35 10.57 -1.92
N PHE A 61 -18.32 11.12 -2.58
CA PHE A 61 -17.92 12.50 -2.37
C PHE A 61 -18.95 13.41 -3.06
N PRO A 62 -19.43 14.49 -2.42
CA PRO A 62 -20.35 15.43 -3.05
C PRO A 62 -19.75 16.11 -4.29
#